data_AF-X1V9J9-F1
#
_entry.id   AF-X1V9J9-F1
#
_cell.length_a   1.000
_cell.length_b   1.000
_cell.length_c   1.000
_cell.angle_alpha   90.00
_cell.angle_beta   90.00
_cell.angle_gamma   90.00
#
_symmetry.space_group_name_H-M   'P 1'
#
loop_
_entity.id
_entity.type
_entity.pdbx_description
1 polymer ?
#
loop_
_entity_poly.entity_id
_entity_poly.type
_entity_poly.pdbx_seq_one_letter_code
_entity_poly.pdbx_strand_id
1 'polypeptide(L)' 'WLGIHEDPVTGSLHTILTPYWCERLGKDELLALQASKRGGEMTLNMDDERVYIVGESVTLVEGNLLDHEFFHRARKF' A
#
# COMPACT_ATOMS: atom_id res chain seq x y z
N TRP A 1 1.34 -17.68 9.60
CA TRP A 1 1.05 -17.77 8.16
C TRP A 1 -0.35 -17.21 7.92
N LEU A 2 -0.54 -16.31 6.95
CA LEU A 2 -1.79 -15.56 6.72
C LEU A 2 -2.64 -16.09 5.54
N GLY A 3 -2.24 -17.22 4.92
CA GLY A 3 -2.96 -17.78 3.77
C GLY A 3 -2.70 -17.08 2.43
N ILE A 4 -1.81 -16.08 2.40
CA ILE A 4 -1.40 -15.35 1.19
C ILE A 4 0.00 -15.84 0.79
N HIS A 5 0.16 -16.27 -0.46
CA HIS A 5 1.46 -16.70 -0.99
C HIS A 5 2.41 -15.53 -1.21
N GLU A 6 1.89 -14.43 -1.75
CA GLU A 6 2.60 -13.19 -2.01
C GLU A 6 1.60 -12.03 -1.97
N ASP A 7 1.89 -11.01 -1.18
CA ASP A 7 1.26 -9.72 -1.31
C ASP A 7 2.10 -8.88 -2.31
N PRO A 8 1.54 -8.38 -3.42
CA PRO A 8 2.36 -7.82 -4.50
C PRO A 8 3.11 -6.54 -4.14
N VAL A 9 2.58 -5.74 -3.20
CA VAL A 9 3.19 -4.50 -2.68
C VAL A 9 2.78 -4.33 -1.22
N THR A 10 3.71 -4.50 -0.29
CA THR A 10 3.41 -4.57 1.16
C THR A 10 3.97 -3.36 1.90
N GLY A 11 3.21 -2.26 1.91
CA GLY A 11 3.65 -1.00 2.51
C GLY A 11 4.10 -1.10 3.97
N SER A 12 3.47 -1.95 4.78
CA SER A 12 3.87 -2.17 6.18
C SER A 12 5.25 -2.82 6.35
N LEU A 13 5.70 -3.61 5.37
CA LEU A 13 7.06 -4.15 5.39
C LEU A 13 8.08 -3.05 5.07
N HIS A 14 7.72 -2.10 4.22
CA HIS A 14 8.58 -0.95 3.90
C HIS A 14 8.78 -0.01 5.09
N THR A 15 7.82 0.13 6.02
CA THR A 15 8.06 0.92 7.24
C THR A 15 9.12 0.30 8.16
N ILE A 16 9.31 -1.03 8.08
CA ILE A 16 10.34 -1.76 8.85
C ILE A 16 11.68 -1.76 8.11
N LEU A 17 11.65 -1.89 6.78
CA LEU A 17 12.87 -2.00 5.95
C LEU A 17 13.54 -0.64 5.68
N THR A 18 12.78 0.47 5.68
CA THR A 18 13.33 1.80 5.39
C THR A 18 14.44 2.19 6.35
N PRO A 19 14.25 2.17 7.70
CA PRO A 19 15.31 2.56 8.63
C PRO A 19 16.60 1.73 8.45
N TYR A 20 16.44 0.41 8.23
CA TYR A 20 17.56 -0.50 8.01
C TYR A 20 18.39 -0.12 6.77
N TRP A 21 17.73 0.19 5.65
CA TRP A 21 18.43 0.56 4.42
C TRP A 21 18.94 1.99 4.43
N CYS A 22 18.23 2.92 5.08
CA CYS A 22 18.69 4.30 5.27
C CYS A 22 20.01 4.34 6.04
N GLU A 23 20.11 3.60 7.16
CA GLU A 23 21.34 3.47 7.94
C GLU A 23 22.50 2.91 7.09
N ARG A 24 22.23 1.84 6.34
CA ARG A 24 23.27 1.16 5.54
C ARG A 24 23.73 1.92 4.32
N LEU A 25 22.85 2.69 3.70
CA LEU A 25 23.13 3.43 2.49
C LEU A 25 23.52 4.89 2.75
N GLY A 26 23.35 5.37 4.00
CA GLY A 26 23.58 6.76 4.38
C GLY A 26 22.66 7.71 3.62
N LYS A 27 21.38 7.33 3.46
CA LYS A 27 20.38 8.08 2.70
C LYS A 27 19.07 8.17 3.46
N ASP A 28 18.45 9.33 3.43
CA ASP A 28 17.11 9.53 4.00
C ASP A 28 16.00 9.30 2.96
N GLU A 29 16.34 9.26 1.67
CA GLU A 29 15.42 8.96 0.58
C GLU A 29 15.86 7.72 -0.20
N LEU A 30 14.94 6.78 -0.40
CA LEU A 30 15.15 5.54 -1.12
C LEU A 30 14.10 5.37 -2.21
N LEU A 31 14.53 4.93 -3.39
CA LEU A 31 13.64 4.34 -4.37
C LEU A 31 13.61 2.82 -4.15
N ALA A 32 12.43 2.27 -3.91
CA ALA A 32 12.25 0.85 -3.65
C ALA A 32 11.38 0.19 -4.73
N LEU A 33 11.73 -1.05 -5.05
CA LEU A 33 10.95 -1.91 -5.93
C LEU A 33 10.64 -3.22 -5.19
N GLN A 34 9.36 -3.48 -4.93
CA GLN A 34 8.92 -4.81 -4.52
C GLN A 34 8.83 -5.69 -5.77
N ALA A 35 9.81 -6.58 -5.93
CA ALA A 35 9.99 -7.42 -7.11
C ALA A 35 8.98 -8.59 -7.19
N SER A 36 7.70 -8.29 -7.02
CA SER A 36 6.61 -9.23 -7.26
C SER A 36 6.30 -9.35 -8.75
N LYS A 37 5.48 -10.33 -9.13
CA LYS A 37 5.01 -10.46 -10.53
C LYS A 37 4.29 -9.20 -11.05
N ARG A 38 3.60 -8.46 -10.17
CA ARG A 38 2.93 -7.19 -10.53
C ARG A 38 3.86 -5.98 -10.45
N GLY A 39 5.01 -6.12 -9.80
CA GLY A 39 5.87 -4.99 -9.44
C GLY A 39 5.26 -4.11 -8.35
N GLY A 40 6.01 -3.09 -7.95
CA GLY A 40 5.61 -2.12 -6.95
C GLY A 40 6.75 -1.15 -6.67
N GLU A 41 6.81 -0.08 -7.46
CA GLU A 41 7.76 1.01 -7.21
C GLU A 41 7.18 1.99 -6.20
N MET A 42 8.00 2.46 -5.27
CA MET A 42 7.63 3.49 -4.31
C MET A 42 8.86 4.29 -3.86
N THR A 43 8.65 5.56 -3.55
CA THR A 43 9.62 6.40 -2.85
C THR A 43 9.39 6.28 -1.34
N LEU A 44 10.48 6.10 -0.62
CA LEU A 44 10.52 6.02 0.84
C LEU A 44 11.34 7.20 1.35
N ASN A 45 10.80 7.91 2.34
CA ASN A 45 11.52 9.00 2.99
C ASN A 45 11.52 8.77 4.51
N MET A 46 12.71 8.78 5.09
CA MET A 46 12.93 8.72 6.53
C MET A 46 13.01 10.15 7.07
N ASP A 47 12.07 10.49 7.95
CA ASP A 47 11.97 11.77 8.65
C ASP A 47 11.98 11.47 10.15
N ASP A 48 13.18 11.53 10.74
CA ASP A 48 13.43 11.18 12.14
C ASP A 48 12.89 9.79 12.50
N GLU A 49 11.84 9.66 13.31
CA GLU A 49 11.22 8.38 13.69
C GLU A 49 10.08 7.93 12.75
N ARG A 50 9.89 8.59 11.60
CA ARG A 50 8.76 8.35 10.69
C ARG A 50 9.21 7.98 9.29
N VAL A 51 8.51 7.01 8.70
CA VAL A 51 8.67 6.63 7.29
C VAL A 51 7.46 7.12 6.49
N TYR A 52 7.72 7.94 5.47
CA TYR A 52 6.74 8.26 4.44
C TYR A 52 6.89 7.31 3.26
N ILE A 53 5.76 6.83 2.75
CA ILE A 53 5.70 5.96 1.58
C ILE A 53 4.85 6.68 0.54
N VAL A 54 5.44 6.89 -0.64
CA VAL A 54 4.80 7.56 -1.76
C VAL A 54 4.81 6.62 -2.96
N GLY A 55 3.65 6.41 -3.56
CA GLY A 55 3.49 5.64 -4.77
C GLY A 55 2.38 6.22 -5.63
N GLU A 56 2.42 5.91 -6.92
CA GLU A 56 1.35 6.29 -7.84
C GLU A 56 0.08 5.48 -7.55
N SER A 57 -1.08 6.11 -7.71
CA SER A 57 -2.38 5.44 -7.56
C SER A 57 -3.29 5.75 -8.75
N VAL A 58 -4.11 4.76 -9.10
CA VAL A 58 -5.10 4.87 -10.19
C VAL A 58 -6.42 4.28 -9.72
N THR A 59 -7.50 5.02 -9.94
CA THR A 59 -8.86 4.50 -9.70
C THR A 59 -9.27 3.62 -10.87
N LEU A 60 -9.42 2.31 -10.63
CA LEU A 60 -9.89 1.37 -11.66
C LEU A 60 -11.42 1.33 -11.75
N VAL A 61 -12.10 1.37 -10.60
CA VAL A 61 -13.57 1.26 -10.50
C VAL A 61 -14.05 2.24 -9.43
N GLU A 62 -15.14 2.93 -9.74
CA GLU A 62 -15.87 3.78 -8.82
C GLU A 62 -17.34 3.32 -8.78
N GLY A 63 -17.96 3.38 -7.60
CA GLY A 63 -19.35 2.94 -7.43
C GLY A 63 -19.89 3.23 -6.04
N ASN A 64 -21.17 2.92 -5.84
CA ASN A 64 -21.85 3.08 -4.56
C ASN A 64 -21.95 1.74 -3.84
N LEU A 65 -21.55 1.69 -2.58
CA LEU A 65 -21.81 0.53 -1.72
C LEU A 65 -23.24 0.60 -1.20
N LEU A 66 -24.08 -0.31 -1.67
CA LEU A 66 -25.47 -0.44 -1.23
C LEU A 66 -25.54 -1.43 -0.08
N ASP A 67 -26.16 -1.03 1.02
CA ASP A 67 -26.41 -1.91 2.14
C ASP A 67 -27.72 -2.71 1.96
N HIS A 68 -27.92 -3.67 2.84
CA HIS A 68 -29.11 -4.52 2.83
C HIS A 68 -30.42 -3.72 2.98
N GLU A 69 -30.39 -2.60 3.71
CA GLU A 69 -31.56 -1.75 3.90
C GLU A 69 -31.99 -1.03 2.62
N PHE A 70 -31.03 -0.60 1.81
CA PHE A 70 -31.28 -0.01 0.51
C PHE A 70 -32.10 -0.95 -0.38
N PHE A 71 -31.71 -2.22 -0.45
CA PHE A 71 -32.43 -3.22 -1.24
C PHE A 71 -33.84 -3.51 -0.72
N HIS A 72 -34.05 -3.48 0.59
CA HIS A 72 -35.39 -3.62 1.17
C HIS A 72 -36.32 -2.44 0.85
N ARG A 73 -35.79 -1.21 0.81
CA ARG A 73 -36.56 -0.03 0.41
C ARG A 73 -36.86 -0.03 -1.09
N ALA A 74 -35.89 -0.41 -1.92
CA ALA A 74 -36.04 -0.45 -3.38
C ALA A 74 -37.08 -1.47 -3.87
N ARG A 75 -37.27 -2.60 -3.16
CA ARG A 75 -38.28 -3.63 -3.49
C ARG A 75 -39.71 -3.30 -3.07
N LYS A 76 -39.94 -2.21 -2.33
CA LYS A 76 -41.27 -1.75 -1.91
C LYS A 76 -41.91 -0.76 -2.88
N PHE A 77 -41.21 -0.45 -3.98
CA PHE A 77 -41.71 0.26 -5.16
C PHE A 77 -41.75 -0.72 -6.34
#